data_AF-A0A7S2W945-F1
#
_entry.id   AF-A0A7S2W945-F1
#
_cell.length_a   1.000
_cell.length_b   1.000
_cell.length_c   1.000
_cell.angle_alpha   90.00
_cell.angle_beta   90.00
_cell.angle_gamma   90.00
#
_symmetry.space_group_name_H-M   'P 1'
#
loop_
_entity.id
_entity.type
_entity.pdbx_description
1 polymer ?
#
loop_
_entity_poly.entity_id
_entity_poly.type
_entity_poly.pdbx_seq_one_letter_code
_entity_poly.pdbx_strand_id
1 'polypeptide(L)'
;MSLRRHVRLRKEYLYRKSLGGKEREDYEKKRAIKEALAEGKPIPTELRKEEKLRKELEADDEFTLKPKTHIDDEYANAGVRDPKVCVTTSGDPSSRLKQFAKEVRLIFPNAQRVNRGGHKLSELVETCRSHDFTDMIILHEHRGEPDGMTVCHLPYGPTATFTLSNCVMRHDIEDCGTMSEAYPHLIFNSFNSQLGDRAVN
;
A
#
# COMPACT_ATOMS: atom_id res chain seq x y z
N MET A 1 15.45 -7.02 -12.43
CA MET A 1 16.24 -6.04 -11.63
C MET A 1 17.09 -6.78 -10.59
N SER A 2 18.29 -6.31 -10.26
CA SER A 2 19.19 -7.03 -9.32
C SER A 2 18.66 -7.02 -7.88
N LEU A 3 18.63 -8.19 -7.22
CA LEU A 3 18.23 -8.39 -5.82
C LEU A 3 18.89 -7.39 -4.86
N ARG A 4 20.15 -7.02 -5.12
CA ARG A 4 20.92 -6.04 -4.33
C ARG A 4 20.29 -4.65 -4.37
N ARG A 5 19.70 -4.24 -5.49
CA ARG A 5 19.03 -2.94 -5.64
C ARG A 5 17.81 -2.86 -4.73
N HIS A 6 16.97 -3.91 -4.69
CA HIS A 6 15.78 -3.92 -3.83
C HIS A 6 16.14 -3.90 -2.35
N VAL A 7 17.17 -4.65 -1.94
CA VAL A 7 17.67 -4.61 -0.55
C VAL A 7 18.18 -3.21 -0.18
N ARG A 8 18.92 -2.55 -1.09
CA ARG A 8 19.38 -1.18 -0.89
C ARG A 8 18.23 -0.20 -0.74
N LEU A 9 17.28 -0.20 -1.68
CA LEU A 9 16.12 0.70 -1.66
C LEU A 9 15.28 0.50 -0.39
N ARG A 10 15.07 -0.74 0.05
CA ARG A 10 14.38 -1.02 1.32
C ARG A 10 15.13 -0.45 2.53
N LYS A 11 16.46 -0.56 2.57
CA LYS A 11 17.27 0.04 3.65
C LYS A 11 17.20 1.55 3.65
N GLU A 12 17.30 2.17 2.47
CA GLU A 12 17.17 3.63 2.32
C GLU A 12 15.78 4.11 2.77
N TYR A 13 14.74 3.38 2.39
CA TYR A 13 13.37 3.65 2.83
C TYR A 13 13.21 3.55 4.36
N LEU A 14 13.70 2.48 4.99
CA LEU A 14 13.64 2.33 6.45
C LEU A 14 14.44 3.42 7.17
N TYR A 15 15.57 3.83 6.60
CA TYR A 15 16.37 4.92 7.13
C TYR A 15 15.61 6.26 7.07
N ARG A 16 15.01 6.60 5.92
CA ARG A 16 14.15 7.79 5.79
C ARG A 16 12.98 7.76 6.76
N LYS A 17 12.31 6.61 6.89
CA LYS A 17 11.24 6.40 7.87
C LYS A 17 11.72 6.67 9.31
N SER A 18 12.94 6.27 9.66
CA SER A 18 13.49 6.51 11.00
C SER A 18 13.81 7.98 11.26
N LEU A 19 14.17 8.74 10.22
CA LEU A 19 14.38 10.19 10.31
C LEU A 19 13.05 10.95 10.44
N GLY A 20 11.97 10.43 9.85
CA GLY A 20 10.65 11.04 9.90
C GLY A 20 10.13 11.34 11.32
N GLY A 21 10.53 10.57 12.34
CA GLY A 21 10.19 10.90 13.73
C GLY A 21 10.83 12.21 14.21
N LYS A 22 12.14 12.36 13.96
CA LYS A 22 12.89 13.58 14.31
C LYS A 22 12.45 14.77 13.45
N GLU A 23 12.29 14.56 12.15
CA GLU A 23 11.79 15.58 11.22
C GLU A 23 10.38 16.04 11.60
N ARG A 24 9.53 15.15 12.13
CA ARG A 24 8.20 15.50 12.64
C ARG A 24 8.25 16.33 13.91
N GLU A 25 9.14 16.01 14.85
CA GLU A 25 9.35 16.83 16.04
C GLU A 25 9.83 18.24 15.64
N ASP A 26 10.80 18.33 14.72
CA ASP A 26 11.31 19.60 14.24
C ASP A 26 10.25 20.37 13.44
N TYR A 27 9.40 19.67 12.69
CA TYR A 27 8.24 20.25 12.03
C TYR A 27 7.24 20.85 13.02
N GLU A 28 6.91 20.13 14.10
CA GLU A 28 5.99 20.63 15.13
C GLU A 28 6.56 21.88 15.83
N LYS A 29 7.87 21.91 16.10
CA LYS A 29 8.55 23.10 16.62
C LYS A 29 8.51 24.27 15.63
N LYS A 30 8.80 24.02 14.35
CA LYS A 30 8.70 25.02 13.26
C LYS A 30 7.28 25.57 13.14
N ARG A 31 6.27 24.71 13.23
CA ARG A 31 4.84 25.09 13.19
C ARG A 31 4.47 25.99 14.37
N ALA A 32 4.88 25.64 15.59
CA ALA A 32 4.63 26.43 16.78
C ALA A 32 5.28 27.83 16.70
N ILE A 33 6.50 27.93 16.13
CA ILE A 33 7.16 29.24 15.89
C ILE A 33 6.35 30.05 14.87
N LYS A 34 5.90 29.44 13.78
CA LYS A 34 5.10 30.10 12.73
C LYS A 34 3.75 30.60 13.27
N GLU A 35 3.05 29.79 14.06
CA GLU A 35 1.80 30.15 14.71
C GLU A 35 2.00 31.31 15.68
N ALA A 36 3.05 31.28 16.51
CA ALA A 36 3.37 32.37 17.43
C ALA A 36 3.68 33.69 16.70
N LEU A 37 4.42 33.62 15.58
CA LEU A 37 4.71 34.79 14.74
C LEU A 37 3.45 35.34 14.06
N ALA A 38 2.56 34.47 13.57
CA ALA A 38 1.31 34.87 12.93
C ALA A 38 0.32 35.52 13.91
N GLU A 39 0.25 35.01 15.14
CA GLU A 39 -0.60 35.55 16.20
C GLU A 39 0.03 36.74 16.95
N GLY A 40 1.29 37.08 16.66
CA GLY A 40 2.04 38.12 17.38
C GLY A 40 2.34 37.79 18.84
N LYS A 41 2.25 36.52 19.24
CA LYS A 41 2.54 36.04 20.60
C LYS A 41 4.04 35.83 20.80
N PRO A 42 4.56 36.00 22.04
CA PRO A 42 5.95 35.72 22.32
C PRO A 42 6.26 34.22 22.12
N ILE A 43 7.33 33.93 21.36
CA ILE A 43 7.79 32.55 21.12
C ILE A 43 8.11 31.86 22.46
N PRO A 44 7.71 30.58 22.66
CA PRO A 44 8.01 29.80 23.86
C PRO A 44 9.51 29.78 24.20
N THR A 45 9.84 29.84 25.49
CA THR A 45 11.22 29.97 25.99
C THR A 45 12.15 28.85 25.53
N GLU A 46 11.62 27.63 25.38
CA GLU A 46 12.36 26.46 24.90
C GLU A 46 12.76 26.59 23.42
N LEU A 47 11.90 27.19 22.60
CA LEU A 47 12.12 27.41 21.17
C LEU A 47 12.90 28.69 20.86
N ARG A 48 13.14 29.55 21.87
CA ARG A 48 13.94 30.77 21.70
C ARG A 48 15.43 30.48 21.50
N LYS A 49 15.94 29.37 22.03
CA LYS A 49 17.36 28.98 21.95
C LYS A 49 17.70 28.25 20.64
N GLU A 50 16.70 27.80 19.89
CA GLU A 50 16.87 27.03 18.66
C GLU A 50 16.99 27.95 17.43
N GLU A 51 18.12 28.66 17.31
CA GLU A 51 18.38 29.55 16.15
C GLU A 51 18.45 28.80 14.81
N LYS A 52 18.84 27.51 14.83
CA LYS A 52 18.94 26.67 13.64
C LYS A 52 17.58 26.48 12.97
N LEU A 53 16.55 26.14 13.76
CA LEU A 53 15.19 25.90 13.26
C LEU A 53 14.59 27.16 12.61
N ARG A 54 14.98 28.36 13.07
CA ARG A 54 14.52 29.63 12.48
C ARG A 54 15.13 29.89 11.11
N LYS A 55 16.44 29.69 10.99
CA LYS A 55 17.14 29.84 9.70
C LYS A 55 16.63 28.87 8.66
N GLU A 56 16.33 27.63 9.09
CA GLU A 56 15.72 26.65 8.20
C GLU A 56 14.28 27.03 7.82
N LEU A 57 13.48 27.54 8.76
CA LEU A 57 12.11 27.98 8.48
C LEU A 57 12.05 29.13 7.49
N GLU A 58 13.02 30.05 7.53
CA GLU A 58 13.17 31.13 6.53
C GLU A 58 13.55 30.60 5.15
N ALA A 59 14.19 29.45 5.07
CA ALA A 59 14.63 28.81 3.82
C ALA A 59 13.63 27.77 3.27
N ASP A 60 12.61 27.38 4.04
CA ASP A 60 11.64 26.35 3.67
C ASP A 60 10.54 26.90 2.73
N ASP A 61 10.45 26.36 1.52
CA ASP A 61 9.37 26.65 0.55
C ASP A 61 8.02 26.04 0.97
N GLU A 62 6.90 26.52 0.41
CA GLU A 62 5.52 26.04 0.70
C GLU A 62 5.32 24.53 0.53
N PHE A 63 6.13 23.88 -0.34
CA PHE A 63 6.09 22.44 -0.56
C PHE A 63 6.82 21.65 0.55
N THR A 64 7.91 22.18 1.08
CA THR A 64 8.70 21.59 2.19
C THR A 64 8.00 21.78 3.54
N LEU A 65 7.15 22.80 3.63
CA LEU A 65 6.31 23.11 4.79
C LEU A 65 5.20 22.10 5.08
N LYS A 66 4.93 21.14 4.18
CA LYS A 66 4.00 20.05 4.45
C LYS A 66 4.80 18.78 4.75
N PRO A 67 4.59 18.14 5.92
CA PRO A 67 5.29 16.90 6.23
C PRO A 67 4.84 15.85 5.22
N LYS A 68 5.78 15.32 4.44
CA LYS A 68 5.50 14.18 3.55
C LYS A 68 5.07 13.02 4.44
N THR A 69 3.87 12.51 4.22
CA THR A 69 3.43 11.36 5.02
C THR A 69 4.08 10.12 4.46
N HIS A 70 4.37 9.15 5.33
CA HIS A 70 4.94 7.88 4.90
C HIS A 70 4.05 7.16 3.88
N ILE A 71 2.73 7.38 3.94
CA ILE A 71 1.74 6.83 3.01
C ILE A 71 2.05 7.25 1.56
N ASP A 72 2.73 8.38 1.36
CA ASP A 72 3.11 8.93 0.06
C ASP A 72 4.39 8.33 -0.55
N ASP A 73 5.14 7.44 0.14
CA ASP A 73 6.42 6.90 -0.38
C ASP A 73 6.25 5.51 -1.01
N GLU A 74 5.43 4.61 -0.43
CA GLU A 74 5.14 3.32 -1.06
C GLU A 74 4.32 3.47 -2.35
N TYR A 75 3.26 4.30 -2.29
CA TYR A 75 2.31 4.50 -3.38
C TYR A 75 2.54 5.82 -4.14
N ALA A 76 3.70 6.45 -3.96
CA ALA A 76 4.07 7.76 -4.56
C ALA A 76 3.81 7.84 -6.07
N ASN A 77 4.04 6.72 -6.77
CA ASN A 77 3.93 6.61 -8.21
C ASN A 77 2.54 6.17 -8.68
N ALA A 78 1.56 6.09 -7.77
CA ALA A 78 0.18 5.81 -8.12
C ALA A 78 -0.36 6.88 -9.08
N GLY A 79 -1.01 6.45 -10.16
CA GLY A 79 -1.52 7.34 -11.22
C GLY A 79 -0.53 7.65 -12.35
N VAL A 80 0.77 7.32 -12.21
CA VAL A 80 1.74 7.44 -13.32
C VAL A 80 1.70 6.21 -14.22
N ARG A 81 1.47 5.03 -13.62
CA ARG A 81 1.42 3.74 -14.32
C ARG A 81 0.23 2.93 -13.81
N ASP A 82 -0.45 2.25 -14.73
CA ASP A 82 -1.52 1.33 -14.36
C ASP A 82 -0.99 0.15 -13.53
N PRO A 83 -1.68 -0.21 -12.44
CA PRO A 83 -1.28 -1.33 -11.60
C PRO A 83 -1.39 -2.63 -12.37
N LYS A 84 -0.44 -3.52 -12.13
CA LYS A 84 -0.42 -4.87 -12.69
C LYS A 84 -0.48 -5.86 -11.55
N VAL A 85 -1.63 -6.51 -11.42
CA VAL A 85 -1.94 -7.37 -10.26
C VAL A 85 -1.74 -8.84 -10.63
N CYS A 86 -1.01 -9.58 -9.81
CA CYS A 86 -0.88 -11.03 -9.93
C CYS A 86 -1.82 -11.71 -8.94
N VAL A 87 -2.75 -12.54 -9.41
CA VAL A 87 -3.64 -13.34 -8.56
C VAL A 87 -3.16 -14.80 -8.57
N THR A 88 -2.82 -15.33 -7.41
CA THR A 88 -2.42 -16.74 -7.23
C THR A 88 -3.20 -17.37 -6.08
N THR A 89 -3.22 -18.70 -6.05
CA THR A 89 -3.78 -19.50 -4.97
C THR A 89 -2.70 -20.03 -4.03
N SER A 90 -3.13 -20.77 -3.01
CA SER A 90 -2.34 -21.74 -2.25
C SER A 90 -1.74 -22.86 -3.14
N GLY A 91 -0.87 -23.69 -2.56
CA GLY A 91 -0.08 -24.72 -3.26
C GLY A 91 -0.92 -25.71 -4.08
N ASP A 92 -1.89 -26.36 -3.43
CA ASP A 92 -2.77 -27.35 -4.04
C ASP A 92 -4.23 -26.87 -3.95
N PRO A 93 -4.67 -26.00 -4.88
CA PRO A 93 -6.01 -25.42 -4.83
C PRO A 93 -7.06 -26.40 -5.34
N SER A 94 -8.22 -26.41 -4.68
CA SER A 94 -9.43 -27.07 -5.12
C SER A 94 -9.96 -26.46 -6.43
N SER A 95 -10.88 -27.17 -7.10
CA SER A 95 -11.61 -26.63 -8.26
C SER A 95 -12.37 -25.35 -7.91
N ARG A 96 -12.95 -25.30 -6.71
CA ARG A 96 -13.75 -24.18 -6.21
C ARG A 96 -12.88 -22.94 -5.97
N LEU A 97 -11.69 -23.08 -5.37
CA LEU A 97 -10.73 -21.97 -5.24
C LEU A 97 -10.17 -21.52 -6.60
N LYS A 98 -9.98 -22.42 -7.58
CA LYS A 98 -9.58 -22.03 -8.94
C LYS A 98 -10.65 -21.17 -9.62
N GLN A 99 -11.94 -21.48 -9.40
CA GLN A 99 -13.06 -20.66 -9.87
C GLN A 99 -13.07 -19.31 -9.15
N PHE A 100 -12.92 -19.29 -7.83
CA PHE A 100 -12.82 -18.05 -7.05
C PHE A 100 -11.67 -17.15 -7.51
N ALA A 101 -10.48 -17.73 -7.77
CA ALA A 101 -9.34 -16.98 -8.30
C ALA A 101 -9.63 -16.35 -9.68
N LYS A 102 -10.50 -16.97 -10.49
CA LYS A 102 -10.98 -16.40 -11.76
C LYS A 102 -11.95 -15.25 -11.51
N GLU A 103 -12.84 -15.36 -10.52
CA GLU A 103 -13.72 -14.27 -10.10
C GLU A 103 -12.92 -13.06 -9.59
N VAL A 104 -11.95 -13.28 -8.71
CA VAL A 104 -11.07 -12.22 -8.19
C VAL A 104 -10.29 -11.53 -9.32
N ARG A 105 -9.83 -12.29 -10.33
CA ARG A 105 -9.22 -11.69 -11.53
C ARG A 105 -10.16 -10.75 -12.28
N LEU A 106 -11.47 -11.05 -12.31
CA LEU A 106 -12.46 -10.22 -13.01
C LEU A 106 -12.83 -8.96 -12.20
N ILE A 107 -12.61 -8.94 -10.88
CA ILE A 107 -12.84 -7.77 -10.04
C ILE A 107 -11.83 -6.66 -10.36
N PHE A 108 -10.57 -7.02 -10.55
CA PHE A 108 -9.48 -6.07 -10.75
C PHE A 108 -9.13 -5.90 -12.24
N PRO A 109 -9.25 -4.68 -12.80
CA PRO A 109 -8.76 -4.43 -14.15
C PRO A 109 -7.23 -4.66 -14.17
N ASN A 110 -6.71 -5.17 -15.29
CA ASN A 110 -5.29 -5.49 -15.48
C ASN A 110 -4.72 -6.61 -14.57
N ALA A 111 -5.58 -7.39 -13.91
CA ALA A 111 -5.14 -8.55 -13.13
C ALA A 111 -4.85 -9.78 -14.00
N GLN A 112 -3.79 -10.51 -13.65
CA GLN A 112 -3.38 -11.73 -14.30
C GLN A 112 -3.38 -12.88 -13.28
N ARG A 113 -4.09 -13.96 -13.62
CA ARG A 113 -4.12 -15.17 -12.80
C ARG A 113 -2.90 -16.03 -13.13
N VAL A 114 -2.12 -16.38 -12.12
CA VAL A 114 -0.97 -17.29 -12.24
C VAL A 114 -1.26 -18.58 -11.49
N ASN A 115 -1.01 -19.71 -12.14
CA ASN A 115 -1.15 -21.01 -11.48
C ASN A 115 0.04 -21.22 -10.53
N ARG A 116 -0.26 -21.59 -9.29
CA ARG A 116 0.76 -21.81 -8.25
C ARG A 116 1.69 -22.98 -8.57
N GLY A 117 1.11 -24.16 -8.84
CA GLY A 117 1.85 -25.39 -9.10
C GLY A 117 2.87 -25.70 -7.99
N GLY A 118 4.02 -26.25 -8.37
CA GLY A 118 5.13 -26.54 -7.45
C GLY A 118 6.02 -25.34 -7.08
N HIS A 119 5.65 -24.11 -7.47
CA HIS A 119 6.51 -22.94 -7.24
C HIS A 119 6.52 -22.51 -5.77
N LYS A 120 7.73 -22.27 -5.27
CA LYS A 120 7.92 -21.69 -3.93
C LYS A 120 7.48 -20.23 -3.92
N LEU A 121 7.11 -19.73 -2.73
CA LEU A 121 6.58 -18.36 -2.62
C LEU A 121 7.65 -17.33 -2.95
N SER A 122 8.89 -17.59 -2.54
CA SER A 122 10.06 -16.76 -2.87
C SER A 122 10.27 -16.62 -4.38
N GLU A 123 10.20 -17.74 -5.12
CA GLU A 123 10.37 -17.76 -6.57
C GLU A 123 9.27 -16.97 -7.28
N LEU A 124 8.03 -17.10 -6.82
CA LEU A 124 6.90 -16.33 -7.36
C LEU A 124 7.05 -14.83 -7.10
N VAL A 125 7.47 -14.43 -5.90
CA VAL A 125 7.71 -13.02 -5.57
C VAL A 125 8.84 -12.45 -6.43
N GLU A 126 9.93 -13.20 -6.64
CA GLU A 126 11.03 -12.80 -7.52
C GLU A 126 10.60 -12.69 -8.99
N THR A 127 9.76 -13.62 -9.44
CA THR A 127 9.18 -13.59 -10.79
C THR A 127 8.27 -12.38 -10.96
N CYS A 128 7.40 -12.10 -9.99
CA CYS A 128 6.50 -10.95 -10.00
C CYS A 128 7.30 -9.63 -10.03
N ARG A 129 8.35 -9.52 -9.21
CA ARG A 129 9.26 -8.36 -9.22
C ARG A 129 10.02 -8.20 -10.54
N SER A 130 10.36 -9.30 -11.21
CA SER A 130 11.08 -9.25 -12.49
C SER A 130 10.19 -8.86 -13.67
N HIS A 131 8.88 -9.08 -13.56
CA HIS A 131 7.86 -8.73 -14.56
C HIS A 131 7.11 -7.43 -14.22
N ASP A 132 7.65 -6.64 -13.29
CA ASP A 132 7.10 -5.36 -12.82
C ASP A 132 5.61 -5.43 -12.42
N PHE A 133 5.22 -6.49 -11.70
CA PHE A 133 3.92 -6.51 -11.02
C PHE A 133 3.94 -5.53 -9.85
N THR A 134 2.87 -4.75 -9.71
CA THR A 134 2.68 -3.82 -8.59
C THR A 134 2.19 -4.57 -7.36
N ASP A 135 1.28 -5.52 -7.54
CA ASP A 135 0.60 -6.19 -6.43
C ASP A 135 0.49 -7.69 -6.67
N MET A 136 0.52 -8.44 -5.58
CA MET A 136 0.32 -9.88 -5.58
C MET A 136 -0.77 -10.24 -4.57
N ILE A 137 -1.82 -10.91 -5.05
CA ILE A 137 -2.94 -11.40 -4.24
C ILE A 137 -2.81 -12.91 -4.13
N ILE A 138 -2.78 -13.42 -2.90
CA ILE A 138 -2.71 -14.84 -2.58
C ILE A 138 -4.03 -15.24 -1.92
N LEU A 139 -4.72 -16.21 -2.50
CA LEU A 139 -5.98 -16.73 -2.00
C LEU A 139 -5.77 -18.07 -1.29
N HIS A 140 -6.39 -18.20 -0.13
CA HIS A 140 -6.43 -19.39 0.70
C HIS A 140 -7.84 -19.94 0.76
N GLU A 141 -7.95 -21.24 1.06
CA GLU A 141 -9.22 -21.91 1.26
C GLU A 141 -9.14 -22.89 2.41
N HIS A 142 -10.31 -23.19 2.96
CA HIS A 142 -10.55 -24.32 3.83
C HIS A 142 -11.60 -25.24 3.21
N ARG A 143 -11.19 -26.45 2.80
CA ARG A 143 -12.08 -27.49 2.24
C ARG A 143 -12.97 -27.03 1.07
N GLY A 144 -12.42 -26.20 0.18
CA GLY A 144 -13.16 -25.68 -0.98
C GLY A 144 -13.75 -24.28 -0.77
N GLU A 145 -13.88 -23.82 0.48
CA GLU A 145 -14.41 -22.49 0.79
C GLU A 145 -13.26 -21.48 0.97
N PRO A 146 -13.26 -20.36 0.21
CA PRO A 146 -12.25 -19.31 0.38
C PRO A 146 -12.34 -18.67 1.76
N ASP A 147 -11.25 -18.72 2.53
CA ASP A 147 -11.20 -18.26 3.93
C ASP A 147 -10.17 -17.14 4.16
N GLY A 148 -9.24 -16.94 3.23
CA GLY A 148 -8.15 -15.98 3.41
C GLY A 148 -7.72 -15.34 2.10
N MET A 149 -7.40 -14.05 2.19
CA MET A 149 -6.83 -13.27 1.10
C MET A 149 -5.67 -12.44 1.63
N THR A 150 -4.51 -12.56 0.99
CA THR A 150 -3.33 -11.76 1.32
C THR A 150 -2.98 -10.88 0.14
N VAL A 151 -2.96 -9.56 0.34
CA VAL A 151 -2.58 -8.55 -0.66
C VAL A 151 -1.21 -8.03 -0.31
N CYS A 152 -0.25 -8.18 -1.22
CA CYS A 152 1.14 -7.76 -1.07
C CYS A 152 1.49 -6.72 -2.12
N HIS A 153 1.88 -5.53 -1.69
CA HIS A 153 2.42 -4.52 -2.61
C HIS A 153 3.92 -4.75 -2.84
N LEU A 154 4.32 -4.86 -4.10
CA LEU A 154 5.69 -5.08 -4.54
C LEU A 154 6.30 -3.76 -5.03
N PRO A 155 7.63 -3.57 -4.93
CA PRO A 155 8.65 -4.55 -4.55
C PRO A 155 8.91 -4.69 -3.05
N TYR A 156 8.65 -3.67 -2.23
CA TYR A 156 8.89 -3.67 -0.78
C TYR A 156 7.78 -2.97 0.01
N GLY A 157 6.56 -2.99 -0.54
CA GLY A 157 5.39 -2.38 0.08
C GLY A 157 4.78 -3.22 1.20
N PRO A 158 3.66 -2.74 1.78
CA PRO A 158 2.97 -3.43 2.86
C PRO A 158 2.31 -4.73 2.40
N THR A 159 1.97 -5.56 3.39
CA THR A 159 1.15 -6.76 3.19
C THR A 159 -0.05 -6.68 4.12
N ALA A 160 -1.24 -6.85 3.55
CA ALA A 160 -2.49 -6.91 4.28
C ALA A 160 -3.10 -8.30 4.15
N THR A 161 -3.32 -8.96 5.29
CA THR A 161 -3.93 -10.28 5.37
C THR A 161 -5.36 -10.13 5.87
N PHE A 162 -6.31 -10.66 5.09
CA PHE A 162 -7.73 -10.60 5.37
C PHE A 162 -8.28 -12.02 5.54
N THR A 163 -9.13 -12.21 6.53
CA THR A 163 -9.96 -13.40 6.65
C THR A 163 -11.28 -13.14 5.93
N LEU A 164 -11.62 -14.01 4.98
CA LEU A 164 -12.88 -13.97 4.26
C LEU A 164 -13.92 -14.75 5.05
N SER A 165 -15.11 -14.19 5.18
CA SER A 165 -16.26 -14.83 5.80
C SER A 165 -17.50 -14.58 4.95
N ASN A 166 -18.44 -15.52 4.97
CA ASN A 166 -19.68 -15.45 4.18
C ASN A 166 -19.43 -15.24 2.68
N CYS A 167 -18.43 -15.94 2.13
CA CYS A 167 -18.13 -15.88 0.70
C CYS A 167 -19.26 -16.55 -0.10
N VAL A 168 -19.86 -15.83 -1.04
CA VAL A 168 -20.80 -16.37 -2.01
C VAL A 168 -20.18 -16.18 -3.39
N MET A 169 -19.93 -17.28 -4.08
CA MET A 169 -19.26 -17.25 -5.38
C MET A 169 -20.23 -17.04 -6.51
N ARG A 170 -19.77 -16.32 -7.53
CA ARG A 170 -20.54 -16.07 -8.74
C ARG A 170 -20.88 -17.36 -9.49
N HIS A 171 -19.97 -18.33 -9.51
CA HIS A 171 -20.22 -19.62 -10.18
C HIS A 171 -21.30 -20.47 -9.50
N ASP A 172 -21.72 -20.13 -8.26
CA ASP A 172 -22.83 -20.81 -7.58
C ASP A 172 -24.20 -20.28 -8.03
N ILE A 173 -24.23 -19.16 -8.77
CA ILE A 173 -25.45 -18.50 -9.24
C ILE A 173 -25.72 -18.92 -10.70
N GLU A 174 -26.91 -19.48 -10.95
CA GLU A 174 -27.36 -19.85 -12.30
C GLU A 174 -27.59 -18.61 -13.19
N ASP A 175 -27.44 -18.77 -14.51
CA ASP A 175 -27.64 -17.71 -15.53
C ASP A 175 -26.78 -16.44 -15.36
N CYS A 176 -25.60 -16.56 -14.75
CA CYS A 176 -24.65 -15.46 -14.64
C CYS A 176 -23.95 -15.17 -15.98
N GLY A 177 -24.30 -14.05 -16.65
CA GLY A 177 -23.76 -13.63 -17.97
C GLY A 177 -22.24 -13.34 -18.01
N THR A 178 -21.75 -12.48 -18.91
CA THR A 178 -20.35 -12.02 -18.86
C THR A 178 -20.21 -10.78 -17.99
N MET A 179 -19.13 -10.68 -17.20
CA MET A 179 -18.82 -9.47 -16.42
C MET A 179 -18.22 -8.40 -17.32
N SER A 180 -18.54 -7.13 -17.06
CA SER A 180 -17.85 -5.99 -17.67
C SER A 180 -16.43 -5.89 -17.10
N GLU A 181 -15.43 -5.74 -17.96
CA GLU A 181 -14.03 -5.48 -17.58
C GLU A 181 -13.70 -3.97 -17.59
N ALA A 182 -14.71 -3.10 -17.59
CA ALA A 182 -14.52 -1.66 -17.50
C ALA A 182 -13.92 -1.26 -16.14
N TYR A 183 -13.21 -0.13 -16.11
CA TYR A 183 -12.65 0.42 -14.87
C TYR A 183 -13.78 0.74 -13.87
N PRO A 184 -13.78 0.13 -12.67
CA PRO A 184 -14.85 0.30 -11.71
C PRO A 184 -14.72 1.63 -10.96
N HIS A 185 -15.85 2.17 -10.53
CA HIS A 185 -15.87 3.23 -9.52
C HIS A 185 -15.69 2.61 -8.12
N LEU A 186 -14.84 3.23 -7.30
CA LEU A 186 -14.55 2.78 -5.94
C LEU A 186 -15.29 3.66 -4.93
N ILE A 187 -15.96 3.04 -3.96
CA ILE A 187 -16.66 3.72 -2.86
C ILE A 187 -16.19 3.11 -1.56
N PHE A 188 -15.63 3.94 -0.68
CA PHE A 188 -15.20 3.55 0.66
C PHE A 188 -16.11 4.25 1.69
N ASN A 189 -16.63 3.50 2.66
CA ASN A 189 -17.55 4.03 3.66
C ASN A 189 -17.01 3.76 5.08
N SER A 190 -17.11 4.77 5.95
CA SER A 190 -16.78 4.66 7.39
C SER A 190 -15.32 4.31 7.75
N PHE A 191 -14.35 4.59 6.88
CA PHE A 191 -12.92 4.49 7.21
C PHE A 191 -12.41 5.80 7.84
N ASN A 192 -12.69 6.03 9.13
CA ASN A 192 -12.38 7.31 9.80
C ASN A 192 -11.09 7.30 10.64
N SER A 193 -10.45 6.14 10.77
CA SER A 193 -9.23 5.99 11.59
C SER A 193 -7.98 6.10 10.71
N GLN A 194 -6.84 6.47 11.29
CA GLN A 194 -5.55 6.51 10.56
C GLN A 194 -5.18 5.14 9.94
N LEU A 195 -5.56 4.04 10.60
CA LEU A 195 -5.39 2.70 10.04
C LEU A 195 -6.37 2.46 8.89
N GLY A 196 -7.58 3.00 9.00
CA GLY A 196 -8.59 2.96 7.94
C GLY A 196 -8.14 3.70 6.70
N ASP A 197 -7.60 4.91 6.84
CA ASP A 197 -6.99 5.65 5.74
C ASP A 197 -5.87 4.82 5.09
N ARG A 198 -5.02 4.17 5.89
CA ARG A 198 -3.96 3.29 5.36
C ARG A 198 -4.50 2.05 4.63
N ALA A 199 -5.68 1.55 4.98
CA ALA A 199 -6.31 0.43 4.29
C ALA A 199 -7.02 0.83 3.00
N VAL A 200 -7.43 2.09 2.89
CA VAL A 200 -8.07 2.67 1.69
C VAL A 200 -7.05 3.02 0.61
N ASN A 201 -5.84 3.45 1.01
CA ASN A 201 -4.72 3.73 0.11
C ASN A 201 -4.14 2.46 -0.52
#